data_AF-A0A832CHR0-F1
#
_entry.id   AF-A0A832CHR0-F1
#
_cell.length_a   1.000
_cell.length_b   1.000
_cell.length_c   1.000
_cell.angle_alpha   90.00
_cell.angle_beta   90.00
_cell.angle_gamma   90.00
#
_symmetry.space_group_name_H-M   'P 1'
#
loop_
_entity.id
_entity.type
_entity.pdbx_description
1 polymer ?
#
loop_
_entity_poly.entity_id
_entity_poly.type
_entity_poly.pdbx_seq_one_letter_code
_entity_poly.pdbx_strand_id
1 'polypeptide(L)' 'GNPARIVGWVSEAGKKLKFDNNGIAYCEKSNKKYKIENNKVIEIK' A
#
# COMPACT_ATOMS: atom_id res chain seq x y z
N GLY A 1 -12.87 -4.91 -13.50
CA GLY A 1 -14.05 -5.42 -14.22
C GLY A 1 -14.67 -6.52 -13.40
N ASN A 2 -15.99 -6.67 -13.44
CA ASN A 2 -16.73 -7.66 -12.67
C ASN A 2 -16.26 -9.09 -13.01
N PRO A 3 -15.73 -9.89 -12.07
CA PRO A 3 -15.61 -9.68 -10.62
C PRO A 3 -14.43 -8.78 -10.21
N ALA A 4 -14.69 -7.83 -9.30
CA ALA A 4 -13.69 -6.88 -8.83
C ALA A 4 -12.54 -7.60 -8.11
N ARG A 5 -11.38 -7.69 -8.79
CA ARG A 5 -10.14 -8.18 -8.20
C ARG A 5 -9.41 -7.03 -7.52
N ILE A 6 -8.90 -7.27 -6.33
CA ILE A 6 -8.02 -6.31 -5.63
C ILE A 6 -6.69 -6.29 -6.40
N VAL A 7 -6.46 -5.21 -7.14
CA VAL A 7 -5.26 -5.06 -8.00
C VAL A 7 -4.05 -4.54 -7.21
N GLY A 8 -4.24 -4.19 -5.94
CA GLY A 8 -3.20 -3.68 -5.06
C GLY A 8 -3.74 -2.67 -4.06
N TRP A 9 -2.82 -2.04 -3.34
CA TRP A 9 -3.14 -1.06 -2.31
C TRP A 9 -2.88 0.35 -2.82
N VAL A 10 -3.67 1.30 -2.33
CA VAL A 10 -3.59 2.72 -2.68
C VAL A 10 -3.49 3.51 -1.39
N SER A 11 -2.57 4.48 -1.35
CA SER A 11 -2.46 5.45 -0.26
C SER A 11 -3.62 6.45 -0.31
N GLU A 12 -3.88 7.15 0.80
CA GLU A 12 -4.88 8.22 0.89
C GLU A 12 -4.77 9.27 -0.24
N ALA A 13 -3.57 9.52 -0.76
CA ALA A 13 -3.32 10.45 -1.86
C ALA A 13 -3.62 9.88 -3.28
N GLY A 14 -4.26 8.71 -3.38
CA GLY A 14 -4.57 8.04 -4.66
C GLY A 14 -3.36 7.40 -5.36
N LYS A 15 -2.18 7.37 -4.73
CA LYS A 15 -0.97 6.74 -5.28
C LYS A 15 -0.96 5.25 -4.94
N LYS A 16 -0.65 4.39 -5.92
CA LYS A 16 -0.48 2.95 -5.68
C LYS A 16 0.72 2.71 -4.76
N LEU A 17 0.51 1.95 -3.69
CA LEU A 17 1.56 1.50 -2.79
C LEU A 17 2.30 0.33 -3.45
N LYS A 18 3.59 0.53 -3.70
CA LYS A 18 4.50 -0.53 -4.13
C LYS A 18 5.18 -1.08 -2.88
N PHE A 19 4.87 -2.32 -2.53
CA PHE A 19 5.57 -3.03 -1.47
C PHE A 19 6.83 -3.64 -2.06
N ASP A 20 7.97 -3.37 -1.43
CA ASP A 20 9.22 -4.05 -1.69
C ASP A 20 9.19 -5.49 -1.17
N ASN A 21 10.26 -6.27 -1.44
CA ASN A 21 10.42 -7.64 -0.93
C ASN A 21 10.32 -7.75 0.60
N ASN A 22 10.60 -6.66 1.32
CA ASN A 22 10.43 -6.59 2.78
C ASN A 22 8.99 -6.29 3.22
N GLY A 23 8.04 -6.18 2.28
CA GLY A 23 6.66 -5.82 2.57
C GLY A 23 6.49 -4.36 3.00
N ILE A 24 7.39 -3.46 2.60
CA ILE A 24 7.33 -2.04 2.98
C ILE A 24 7.06 -1.22 1.72
N ALA A 25 6.09 -0.30 1.80
CA ALA A 25 5.78 0.67 0.78
C ALA A 25 5.98 2.09 1.33
N TYR A 26 6.62 2.95 0.56
CA TYR A 26 6.77 4.36 0.91
C TYR A 26 5.91 5.23 -0.02
N CYS A 27 5.13 6.13 0.55
CA CYS A 27 4.38 7.12 -0.20
C CYS A 27 5.02 8.49 0.01
N GLU A 28 5.76 8.97 -0.98
CA GLU A 28 6.36 10.32 -1.00
C GLU A 28 5.30 11.43 -0.90
N LYS A 29 4.10 11.17 -1.45
CA LYS A 29 3.03 12.18 -1.57
C LYS A 29 2.28 12.41 -0.25
N SER A 30 2.08 11.35 0.53
CA SER A 30 1.57 11.45 1.91
C SER A 30 2.70 11.59 2.93
N ASN A 31 3.94 11.37 2.51
CA ASN A 31 5.13 11.29 3.35
C ASN A 31 4.99 10.24 4.47
N LYS A 32 4.39 9.09 4.15
CA LYS A 32 4.10 8.00 5.10
C LYS A 32 4.65 6.68 4.60
N LYS A 33 5.02 5.80 5.53
CA LYS A 33 5.40 4.42 5.25
C LYS A 33 4.25 3.48 5.59
N TYR A 34 4.15 2.43 4.81
CA TYR A 34 3.14 1.39 4.95
C TYR A 34 3.86 0.05 5.00
N LYS A 35 3.46 -0.82 5.90
CA LYS A 35 3.95 -2.19 5.99
C LYS A 35 2.80 -3.14 5.67
N ILE A 36 3.04 -4.17 4.87
CA ILE A 36 2.10 -5.25 4.66
C ILE A 36 2.49 -6.43 5.54
N GLU A 37 1.57 -6.85 6.40
CA GLU A 37 1.74 -7.99 7.30
C GLU A 37 0.41 -8.74 7.38
N ASN A 38 0.44 -10.07 7.26
CA ASN A 38 -0.78 -10.91 7.27
C ASN A 38 -1.89 -10.41 6.31
N ASN A 39 -1.52 -10.03 5.08
CA ASN A 39 -2.45 -9.50 4.08
C ASN A 39 -3.18 -8.20 4.46
N LYS A 40 -2.72 -7.52 5.52
CA LYS A 40 -3.19 -6.19 5.94
C LYS A 40 -2.09 -5.17 5.76
N VAL A 41 -2.48 -3.99 5.30
CA VAL A 41 -1.57 -2.85 5.22
C VAL A 41 -1.74 -2.00 6.47
N ILE A 42 -0.63 -1.77 7.15
CA ILE A 42 -0.52 -1.01 8.38
C ILE A 42 0.32 0.23 8.06
N GLU A 43 -0.16 1.41 8.44
CA GLU A 43 0.64 2.63 8.35
C GLU A 43 1.66 2.64 9.49
N ILE A 44 2.95 2.77 9.16
CA ILE A 44 4.03 2.97 10.12
C ILE A 44 4.56 4.40 9.94
N LYS A 45 4.43 5.22 10.99
CA LYS A 45 4.80 6.64 10.96
C LYS A 45 6.30 6.83 11.14
#